data_AF-A0A7V8NNE6-F1
#
_entry.id   AF-A0A7V8NNE6-F1
#
_cell.length_a   1.000
_cell.length_b   1.000
_cell.length_c   1.000
_cell.angle_alpha   90.00
_cell.angle_beta   90.00
_cell.angle_gamma   90.00
#
_symmetry.space_group_name_H-M   'P 1'
#
loop_
_entity.id
_entity.type
_entity.pdbx_description
1 polymer ?
#
loop_
_entity_poly.entity_id
_entity_poly.type
_entity_poly.pdbx_seq_one_letter_code
_entity_poly.pdbx_strand_id
1 'polypeptide(L)'
;MKLIAHRFQASVAGLSAESIVVIVATGLVLGVFPVYGFPTLLCLLAALVFRINLPAIQLVNQVCSPLQLALWIPLNRIGALILGGSAGWDLTDAVRAAVVGWFCVCVPFGLVLYWVLAF
;
A
#
# COMPACT_ATOMS: atom_id res chain seq x y z
N MET A 1 -27.11 11.94 -6.21
CA MET A 1 -25.99 11.38 -5.41
C MET A 1 -26.33 10.09 -4.66
N LYS A 2 -27.53 9.93 -4.06
CA LYS A 2 -27.92 8.70 -3.30
C LYS A 2 -27.79 7.37 -4.08
N LEU A 3 -28.08 7.37 -5.38
CA LEU A 3 -27.98 6.17 -6.23
C LEU A 3 -26.54 5.64 -6.41
N ILE A 4 -25.56 6.55 -6.53
CA ILE A 4 -24.15 6.19 -6.68
C ILE A 4 -23.59 5.65 -5.37
N ALA A 5 -23.95 6.29 -4.24
CA ALA A 5 -23.57 5.81 -2.90
C ALA A 5 -24.12 4.40 -2.64
N HIS A 6 -25.38 4.14 -3.01
CA HIS A 6 -25.98 2.81 -2.86
C HIS A 6 -25.29 1.75 -3.73
N ARG A 7 -24.98 2.07 -5.00
CA ARG A 7 -24.24 1.15 -5.89
C ARG A 7 -22.83 0.86 -5.39
N PHE A 8 -22.16 1.87 -4.86
CA PHE A 8 -20.86 1.71 -4.25
C PHE A 8 -20.91 0.82 -3.01
N GLN A 9 -21.87 1.06 -2.11
CA GLN A 9 -22.09 0.20 -0.95
C GLN A 9 -22.40 -1.23 -1.36
N ALA A 10 -23.22 -1.44 -2.39
CA ALA A 10 -23.50 -2.77 -2.92
C ALA A 10 -22.25 -3.47 -3.50
N SER A 11 -21.32 -2.71 -4.10
CA SER A 11 -20.08 -3.27 -4.64
C SER A 11 -19.09 -3.68 -3.55
N VAL A 12 -19.14 -3.09 -2.35
CA VAL A 12 -18.22 -3.40 -1.24
C VAL A 12 -18.89 -4.27 -0.17
N ALA A 13 -20.22 -4.30 -0.10
CA ALA A 13 -20.98 -5.14 0.81
C ALA A 13 -20.95 -6.61 0.36
N GLY A 14 -20.67 -7.52 1.30
CA GLY A 14 -20.64 -8.96 1.03
C GLY A 14 -19.28 -9.53 0.62
N LEU A 15 -18.18 -8.81 0.86
CA LEU A 15 -16.85 -9.38 0.70
C LEU A 15 -16.63 -10.52 1.72
N SER A 16 -16.09 -11.65 1.25
CA SER A 16 -15.69 -12.74 2.14
C SER A 16 -14.55 -12.28 3.06
N ALA A 17 -14.46 -12.87 4.25
CA ALA A 17 -13.39 -12.57 5.20
C ALA A 17 -12.00 -12.72 4.57
N GLU A 18 -11.78 -13.81 3.83
CA GLU A 18 -10.54 -14.08 3.09
C GLU A 18 -10.20 -12.97 2.08
N SER A 19 -11.20 -12.49 1.32
CA SER A 19 -10.99 -11.40 0.35
C SER A 19 -10.59 -10.11 1.06
N ILE A 20 -11.20 -9.80 2.20
CA ILE A 20 -10.87 -8.62 3.00
C ILE A 20 -9.43 -8.69 3.48
N VAL A 21 -8.98 -9.86 3.96
CA VAL A 21 -7.60 -10.07 4.40
C VAL A 21 -6.61 -9.79 3.27
N VAL A 22 -6.84 -10.36 2.07
CA VAL A 22 -5.98 -10.12 0.90
C VAL A 22 -6.00 -8.65 0.50
N ILE A 23 -7.18 -8.01 0.48
CA ILE A 23 -7.35 -6.59 0.13
C ILE A 23 -6.60 -5.68 1.11
N VAL A 24 -6.72 -5.95 2.41
CA VAL A 24 -6.10 -5.13 3.47
C VAL A 24 -4.59 -5.34 3.46
N ALA A 25 -4.11 -6.58 3.45
CA ALA A 25 -2.67 -6.86 3.42
C ALA A 25 -2.01 -6.25 2.18
N THR A 26 -2.58 -6.51 0.99
CA THR A 26 -2.02 -6.01 -0.27
C THR A 26 -2.17 -4.48 -0.38
N GLY A 27 -3.32 -3.94 0.01
CA GLY A 27 -3.60 -2.50 -0.01
C GLY A 27 -2.72 -1.71 0.96
N LEU A 28 -2.40 -2.26 2.13
CA LEU A 28 -1.45 -1.64 3.07
C LEU A 28 -0.04 -1.59 2.49
N VAL A 29 0.45 -2.71 1.93
CA VAL A 29 1.80 -2.81 1.38
C VAL A 29 1.96 -1.87 0.18
N LEU A 30 1.04 -1.94 -0.78
CA LEU A 30 1.09 -1.13 -2.00
C LEU A 30 0.71 0.32 -1.75
N GLY A 31 -0.19 0.57 -0.78
CA GLY A 31 -0.68 1.89 -0.41
C GLY A 31 0.39 2.80 0.18
N VAL A 32 1.36 2.24 0.91
CA VAL A 32 2.47 3.02 1.51
C VAL A 32 3.70 3.16 0.60
N PHE A 33 3.57 2.82 -0.69
CA PHE A 33 4.67 2.95 -1.63
C PHE A 33 5.17 4.40 -1.72
N PRO A 34 6.48 4.68 -1.61
CA PRO A 34 7.00 6.02 -1.33
C PRO A 34 6.92 6.99 -2.53
N VAL A 35 6.52 6.52 -3.71
CA VAL A 35 6.36 7.37 -4.90
C VAL A 35 4.89 7.76 -5.04
N TYR A 36 4.60 9.06 -5.00
CA TYR A 36 3.24 9.56 -5.08
C TYR A 36 2.55 9.13 -6.39
N GLY A 37 1.28 8.75 -6.32
CA GLY A 37 0.48 8.30 -7.48
C GLY A 37 0.69 6.84 -7.92
N PHE A 38 1.86 6.26 -7.67
CA PHE A 38 2.11 4.83 -7.95
C PHE A 38 1.26 3.87 -7.11
N PRO A 39 0.98 4.09 -5.81
CA PRO A 39 0.10 3.24 -5.02
C PRO A 39 -1.24 2.95 -5.68
N THR A 40 -1.84 3.95 -6.33
CA THR A 40 -3.12 3.81 -7.04
C THR A 40 -3.02 2.85 -8.21
N LEU A 41 -1.94 2.95 -9.00
CA LEU A 41 -1.67 2.07 -10.14
C LEU A 41 -1.34 0.65 -9.68
N LEU A 42 -0.53 0.51 -8.62
CA LEU A 42 -0.17 -0.77 -8.04
C LEU A 42 -1.40 -1.48 -7.45
N CYS A 43 -2.25 -0.75 -6.70
CA CYS A 43 -3.51 -1.28 -6.16
C CYS A 43 -4.50 -1.66 -7.28
N LEU A 44 -4.56 -0.87 -8.36
CA LEU A 44 -5.37 -1.23 -9.53
C LEU A 44 -4.85 -2.52 -10.18
N LEU A 45 -3.55 -2.63 -10.40
CA LEU A 45 -2.95 -3.83 -10.98
C LEU A 45 -3.16 -5.05 -10.08
N ALA A 46 -2.97 -4.90 -8.76
CA ALA A 46 -3.24 -5.94 -7.78
C ALA A 46 -4.71 -6.37 -7.79
N ALA A 47 -5.65 -5.43 -7.93
CA ALA A 47 -7.06 -5.76 -8.06
C ALA A 47 -7.34 -6.68 -9.27
N LEU A 48 -6.68 -6.40 -10.40
CA LEU A 48 -6.83 -7.18 -11.62
C LEU A 48 -6.15 -8.55 -11.52
N VAL A 49 -4.93 -8.59 -10.98
CA VAL A 49 -4.13 -9.82 -10.86
C VAL A 49 -4.74 -10.79 -9.85
N PHE A 50 -5.08 -10.30 -8.64
CA PHE A 50 -5.70 -11.12 -7.60
C PHE A 50 -7.22 -11.26 -7.77
N ARG A 51 -7.80 -10.62 -8.79
CA ARG A 51 -9.25 -10.57 -9.05
C ARG A 51 -10.08 -10.17 -7.82
N ILE A 52 -9.52 -9.28 -7.02
CA ILE A 52 -10.15 -8.74 -5.80
C ILE A 52 -10.95 -7.47 -6.11
N ASN A 53 -11.75 -7.05 -5.14
CA ASN A 53 -12.64 -5.92 -5.31
C ASN A 53 -11.88 -4.60 -5.47
N LEU A 54 -11.90 -4.04 -6.68
CA LEU A 54 -11.20 -2.81 -7.03
C LEU A 54 -11.63 -1.60 -6.17
N PRO A 55 -12.94 -1.32 -5.97
CA PRO A 55 -13.38 -0.28 -5.05
C PRO A 55 -12.82 -0.43 -3.62
N ALA A 56 -12.81 -1.65 -3.09
CA ALA A 56 -12.35 -1.92 -1.73
C ALA A 56 -10.84 -1.70 -1.57
N ILE A 57 -10.00 -2.20 -2.48
CA ILE A 57 -8.55 -1.97 -2.39
C ILE A 57 -8.19 -0.50 -2.61
N GLN A 58 -8.95 0.23 -3.42
CA GLN A 58 -8.75 1.67 -3.58
C GLN A 58 -9.17 2.46 -2.33
N LEU A 59 -10.18 2.00 -1.58
CA LEU A 59 -10.48 2.58 -0.27
C LEU A 59 -9.31 2.38 0.70
N VAL A 60 -8.74 1.17 0.75
CA VAL A 60 -7.56 0.90 1.59
C VAL A 60 -6.41 1.79 1.16
N ASN A 61 -6.14 1.92 -0.14
CA ASN A 61 -5.12 2.82 -0.68
C ASN A 61 -5.34 4.27 -0.21
N GLN A 62 -6.57 4.79 -0.26
CA GLN A 62 -6.87 6.15 0.18
C GLN A 62 -6.70 6.37 1.68
N VAL A 63 -7.02 5.35 2.49
CA VAL A 63 -6.73 5.35 3.93
C VAL A 63 -5.21 5.30 4.19
N CYS A 64 -4.46 4.65 3.30
CA CYS A 64 -3.00 4.58 3.37
C CYS A 64 -2.31 5.87 2.88
N SER A 65 -2.94 6.72 2.06
CA SER A 65 -2.36 7.99 1.60
C SER A 65 -1.76 8.87 2.71
N PRO A 66 -2.44 9.14 3.85
CA PRO A 66 -1.81 9.87 4.97
C PRO A 66 -0.65 9.09 5.60
N LEU A 67 -0.75 7.76 5.66
CA LEU A 67 0.31 6.90 6.17
C LEU A 67 1.53 6.90 5.25
N GLN A 68 1.33 6.92 3.93
CA GLN A 68 2.37 7.04 2.92
C GLN A 68 3.19 8.32 3.13
N LEU A 69 2.52 9.45 3.38
CA LEU A 69 3.19 10.73 3.67
C LEU A 69 3.95 10.69 4.99
N ALA A 70 3.36 10.11 6.04
CA ALA A 70 4.01 9.95 7.33
C ALA A 70 5.25 9.02 7.27
N LEU A 71 5.16 7.94 6.47
CA LEU A 71 6.21 6.94 6.33
C LEU A 71 7.30 7.32 5.33
N TRP A 72 7.09 8.34 4.50
CA TRP A 72 8.07 8.74 3.49
C TRP A 72 9.45 9.07 4.10
N ILE A 73 9.47 9.89 5.16
CA ILE A 73 10.70 10.26 5.88
C ILE A 73 11.39 9.04 6.52
N PRO A 74 10.71 8.21 7.35
CA PRO A 74 11.37 7.07 7.98
C PRO A 74 11.81 6.00 6.97
N LEU A 75 11.04 5.74 5.92
CA LEU A 75 11.43 4.78 4.87
C LEU A 75 12.69 5.24 4.13
N ASN A 76 12.78 6.53 3.80
CA ASN A 76 13.98 7.11 3.20
C ASN A 76 15.20 6.95 4.12
N ARG A 77 15.04 7.22 5.42
CA ARG A 77 16.13 7.05 6.40
C ARG A 77 16.58 5.60 6.54
N ILE A 78 15.64 4.66 6.66
CA ILE A 78 15.94 3.24 6.77
C ILE A 78 16.65 2.76 5.50
N GLY A 79 16.18 3.15 4.32
CA GLY A 79 16.82 2.81 3.06
C GLY A 79 18.21 3.39 2.90
N ALA A 80 18.44 4.64 3.32
CA ALA A 80 19.74 5.27 3.29
C ALA A 80 20.73 4.55 4.23
N LEU A 81 20.27 4.14 5.43
CA LEU A 81 21.05 3.31 6.35
C LEU A 81 21.43 1.96 5.73
N ILE A 82 20.51 1.30 5.04
CA ILE A 82 20.76 0.00 4.37
C ILE A 82 21.76 0.16 3.22
N LEU A 83 21.65 1.24 2.45
CA LEU A 83 22.54 1.53 1.32
C LEU A 83 23.90 2.11 1.75
N GLY A 84 24.11 2.38 3.04
CA GLY A 84 25.33 2.99 3.56
C GLY A 84 25.54 4.44 3.12
N GLY A 85 24.47 5.12 2.68
CA GLY A 85 24.49 6.47 2.14
C GLY A 85 23.96 7.52 3.12
N SER A 86 24.27 8.78 2.86
CA SER A 86 23.66 9.92 3.54
C SER A 86 22.27 10.16 2.96
N ALA A 87 21.28 10.48 3.81
CA ALA A 87 20.00 11.05 3.34
C ALA A 87 20.25 12.46 2.79
N GLY A 88 20.79 12.54 1.58
CA GLY A 88 21.05 13.78 0.87
C GLY A 88 19.78 14.38 0.29
N TRP A 89 19.94 15.56 -0.31
CA TRP A 89 18.87 16.26 -1.02
C TRP A 89 18.73 15.85 -2.49
N ASP A 90 19.53 14.87 -2.94
CA ASP A 90 19.38 14.31 -4.27
C ASP A 90 18.09 13.48 -4.31
N LEU A 91 17.15 13.93 -5.15
CA LEU A 91 15.86 13.28 -5.33
C LEU A 91 16.01 11.83 -5.79
N THR A 92 17.03 11.53 -6.60
CA THR A 92 17.24 10.18 -7.13
C THR A 92 17.66 9.21 -6.02
N ASP A 93 18.59 9.62 -5.17
CA ASP A 93 19.04 8.84 -4.02
C ASP A 93 17.95 8.73 -2.96
N ALA A 94 17.17 9.79 -2.73
CA ALA A 94 16.06 9.76 -1.79
C ALA A 94 14.94 8.81 -2.25
N VAL A 95 14.60 8.80 -3.54
CA VAL A 95 13.62 7.85 -4.10
C VAL A 95 14.17 6.42 -4.03
N ARG A 96 15.43 6.20 -4.40
CA ARG A 96 16.06 4.87 -4.33
C ARG A 96 16.08 4.34 -2.89
N ALA A 97 16.53 5.14 -1.94
CA ALA A 97 16.56 4.80 -0.53
C ALA A 97 15.14 4.52 -0.03
N ALA A 98 14.17 5.40 -0.29
CA ALA A 98 12.79 5.14 0.13
C ALA A 98 12.21 3.84 -0.45
N VAL A 99 12.49 3.51 -1.72
CA VAL A 99 12.07 2.24 -2.34
C VAL A 99 12.73 1.04 -1.68
N VAL A 100 14.03 1.12 -1.37
CA VAL A 100 14.74 0.04 -0.65
C VAL A 100 14.18 -0.13 0.76
N GLY A 101 13.99 0.97 1.50
CA GLY A 101 13.38 0.95 2.83
C GLY A 101 11.96 0.38 2.80
N TRP A 102 11.15 0.77 1.81
CA TRP A 102 9.81 0.22 1.60
C TRP A 102 9.86 -1.29 1.33
N PHE A 103 10.74 -1.75 0.44
CA PHE A 103 10.86 -3.18 0.13
C PHE A 103 11.27 -3.98 1.36
N CYS A 104 12.25 -3.51 2.13
CA CYS A 104 12.77 -4.20 3.30
C CYS A 104 11.83 -4.16 4.52
N VAL A 105 10.93 -3.17 4.63
CA VAL A 105 10.03 -3.02 5.78
C VAL A 105 8.61 -3.46 5.44
N CYS A 106 8.06 -2.95 4.36
CA CYS A 106 6.64 -3.12 4.04
C CYS A 106 6.33 -4.51 3.46
N VAL A 107 7.22 -5.11 2.67
CA VAL A 107 7.01 -6.49 2.16
C VAL A 107 6.97 -7.53 3.29
N PRO A 108 7.95 -7.62 4.20
CA PRO A 108 7.86 -8.57 5.31
C PRO A 108 6.70 -8.25 6.25
N PHE A 109 6.42 -6.97 6.51
CA PHE A 109 5.25 -6.57 7.29
C PHE A 109 3.94 -7.05 6.65
N GLY A 110 3.81 -6.91 5.33
CA GLY A 110 2.68 -7.41 4.56
C GLY A 110 2.51 -8.91 4.61
N LEU A 111 3.61 -9.65 4.49
CA LEU A 111 3.61 -11.11 4.63
C LEU A 111 3.19 -11.55 6.03
N VAL A 112 3.69 -10.87 7.07
CA VAL A 112 3.30 -11.13 8.47
C VAL A 112 1.83 -10.82 8.67
N LEU A 113 1.33 -9.68 8.16
CA LEU A 113 -0.09 -9.31 8.22
C LEU A 113 -0.97 -10.35 7.54
N TYR A 114 -0.59 -10.79 6.34
CA TYR A 114 -1.31 -11.85 5.64
C TYR A 114 -1.35 -13.12 6.48
N TRP A 115 -0.22 -13.54 7.05
CA TRP A 115 -0.14 -14.72 7.91
C TRP A 115 -1.00 -14.61 9.18
N VAL A 116 -0.94 -13.47 9.87
CA VAL A 116 -1.69 -13.21 11.11
C VAL A 116 -3.19 -13.13 10.87
N LEU A 117 -3.60 -12.67 9.68
CA LEU A 117 -5.01 -12.55 9.33
C LEU A 117 -5.58 -13.82 8.66
N ALA A 118 -4.73 -14.68 8.11
CA ALA A 118 -5.13 -15.92 7.45
C ALA A 118 -5.23 -17.14 8.39
N PHE A 119 -4.64 -17.08 9.59
CA PHE A 119 -4.64 -18.14 10.61
C PHE A 119 -5.24 -17.63 11.93
#